data_AF-A0A101CZK9-F1
#
_entry.id   AF-A0A101CZK9-F1
#
_cell.length_a   1.000
_cell.length_b   1.000
_cell.length_c   1.000
_cell.angle_alpha   90.00
_cell.angle_beta   90.00
_cell.angle_gamma   90.00
#
_symmetry.space_group_name_H-M   'P 1'
#
loop_
_entity.id
_entity.type
_entity.pdbx_description
1 polymer ?
#
loop_
_entity_poly.entity_id
_entity_poly.type
_entity_poly.pdbx_seq_one_letter_code
_entity_poly.pdbx_strand_id
1 'polypeptide(L)'
;MSERAGIFAGADPFEIAGRWLKQAEESEPNDPNAIALATVDQQGMPNVRMVLLKEVEPDAFLFYTNYESAKAAELDSAGKAAFVMHWKSLRRQIRVRGTITREDGPKADAYFASRSLKSRLGAWASRQSRPLSSRAALVAEVTKLAAKLGANPPRPPFWGGYRLVPVEIEFWADGAFRLHDRFVWRREVPGGEWNVQRLNP
;
A
#
# COMPACT_ATOMS: atom_id res chain seq x y z
N MET A 1 -19.89 6.14 -25.57
CA MET A 1 -19.24 5.62 -24.34
C MET A 1 -18.65 4.27 -24.68
N SER A 2 -17.35 4.15 -24.93
CA SER A 2 -16.77 2.82 -25.18
C SER A 2 -16.97 1.98 -23.92
N GLU A 3 -17.75 0.91 -24.02
CA GLU A 3 -18.26 0.17 -22.87
C GLU A 3 -17.10 -0.38 -22.03
N ARG A 4 -17.15 -0.10 -20.72
CA ARG A 4 -16.28 -0.71 -19.71
C ARG A 4 -16.61 -2.20 -19.62
N ALA A 5 -16.05 -2.98 -20.55
CA ALA A 5 -16.29 -4.41 -20.69
C ALA A 5 -15.07 -5.23 -20.25
N GLY A 6 -15.25 -6.55 -20.14
CA GLY A 6 -14.17 -7.49 -19.83
C GLY A 6 -13.47 -7.17 -18.51
N ILE A 7 -12.15 -6.96 -18.56
CA ILE A 7 -11.34 -6.72 -17.36
C ILE A 7 -11.72 -5.43 -16.62
N PHE A 8 -12.33 -4.46 -17.31
CA PHE A 8 -12.79 -3.19 -16.75
C PHE A 8 -14.25 -3.20 -16.29
N ALA A 9 -14.97 -4.32 -16.44
CA ALA A 9 -16.38 -4.41 -16.06
C ALA A 9 -16.59 -4.24 -14.55
N GLY A 10 -17.65 -3.51 -14.19
CA GLY A 10 -18.04 -3.22 -12.81
C GLY A 10 -18.31 -1.74 -12.55
N ALA A 11 -19.13 -1.46 -11.54
CA ALA A 11 -19.36 -0.10 -11.04
C ALA A 11 -18.34 0.26 -9.96
N ASP A 12 -18.02 -0.69 -9.08
CA ASP A 12 -17.15 -0.49 -7.93
C ASP A 12 -15.66 -0.68 -8.30
N PRO A 13 -14.82 0.37 -8.22
CA PRO A 13 -13.40 0.25 -8.50
C PRO A 13 -12.64 -0.62 -7.48
N PHE A 14 -13.11 -0.76 -6.23
CA PHE A 14 -12.46 -1.63 -5.25
C PHE A 14 -12.61 -3.11 -5.61
N GLU A 15 -13.78 -3.51 -6.09
CA GLU A 15 -14.01 -4.86 -6.62
C GLU A 15 -13.13 -5.14 -7.84
N ILE A 16 -13.00 -4.19 -8.77
CA ILE A 16 -12.12 -4.33 -9.94
C ILE A 16 -10.65 -4.49 -9.50
N ALA A 17 -10.19 -3.68 -8.55
CA ALA A 17 -8.84 -3.77 -8.01
C ALA A 17 -8.60 -5.13 -7.33
N GLY A 18 -9.55 -5.61 -6.53
CA GLY A 18 -9.50 -6.93 -5.90
C GLY A 18 -9.44 -8.07 -6.92
N ARG A 19 -10.25 -8.02 -7.98
CA ARG A 19 -10.21 -9.02 -9.06
C ARG A 19 -8.87 -9.02 -9.80
N TRP A 20 -8.32 -7.84 -10.11
CA TRP A 20 -7.03 -7.74 -10.80
C TRP A 20 -5.89 -8.24 -9.92
N LEU A 21 -5.91 -7.91 -8.62
CA LEU A 21 -4.91 -8.42 -7.66
C LEU A 21 -4.97 -9.94 -7.56
N LYS A 22 -6.18 -10.52 -7.45
CA LYS A 22 -6.35 -11.99 -7.42
C LYS A 22 -5.79 -12.67 -8.68
N GLN A 23 -5.98 -12.07 -9.85
CA GLN A 23 -5.38 -12.59 -11.09
C GLN A 23 -3.85 -12.47 -11.08
N ALA A 24 -3.31 -11.40 -10.51
CA ALA A 24 -1.86 -11.22 -10.41
C ALA A 24 -1.20 -12.23 -9.47
N GLU A 25 -1.92 -12.70 -8.44
CA GLU A 25 -1.45 -13.76 -7.54
C GLU A 25 -1.16 -15.09 -8.26
N GLU A 26 -1.75 -15.31 -9.42
CA GLU A 26 -1.56 -16.53 -10.22
C GLU A 26 -0.30 -16.48 -11.10
N SER A 27 0.20 -15.28 -11.44
CA SER A 27 1.22 -15.11 -12.50
C SER A 27 2.41 -14.21 -12.15
N GLU A 28 2.32 -13.32 -11.16
CA GLU A 28 3.45 -12.47 -10.78
C GLU A 28 4.52 -13.26 -10.02
N PRO A 29 5.81 -13.08 -10.37
CA PRO A 29 6.88 -13.91 -9.82
C PRO A 29 7.10 -13.70 -8.32
N ASN A 30 6.87 -12.48 -7.81
CA ASN A 30 6.98 -12.15 -6.39
C ASN A 30 6.05 -10.98 -6.06
N ASP A 31 5.54 -10.99 -4.83
CA ASP A 31 4.81 -9.87 -4.21
C ASP A 31 3.77 -9.21 -5.15
N PRO A 32 2.73 -9.94 -5.60
CA PRO A 32 1.65 -9.37 -6.44
C PRO A 32 0.96 -8.16 -5.77
N ASN A 33 1.05 -8.04 -4.44
CA ASN A 33 0.52 -6.92 -3.67
C ASN A 33 1.53 -5.77 -3.46
N ALA A 34 2.70 -5.78 -4.12
CA ALA A 34 3.67 -4.70 -4.01
C ALA A 34 3.14 -3.41 -4.65
N ILE A 35 3.26 -2.31 -3.91
CA ILE A 35 2.92 -0.96 -4.36
C ILE A 35 4.11 -0.02 -4.19
N ALA A 36 4.36 0.84 -5.17
CA ALA A 36 5.25 1.97 -5.01
C ALA A 36 4.45 3.13 -4.39
N LEU A 37 4.63 3.33 -3.08
CA LEU A 37 3.96 4.37 -2.31
C LEU A 37 4.70 5.69 -2.42
N ALA A 38 4.01 6.70 -2.95
CA ALA A 38 4.46 8.08 -3.03
C ALA A 38 3.88 8.91 -1.88
N THR A 39 4.74 9.68 -1.24
CA THR A 39 4.42 10.65 -0.17
C THR A 39 5.17 11.94 -0.44
N VAL A 40 4.86 13.00 0.31
CA VAL A 40 5.51 14.30 0.21
C VAL A 40 5.88 14.79 1.60
N ASP A 41 7.03 15.44 1.72
CA ASP A 41 7.39 16.15 2.95
C ASP A 41 6.58 17.46 3.12
N GLN A 42 6.88 18.18 4.20
CA GLN A 42 6.21 19.45 4.52
C GLN A 42 6.44 20.55 3.46
N GLN A 43 7.51 20.45 2.68
CA GLN A 43 7.86 21.39 1.61
C GLN A 43 7.29 20.95 0.26
N GLY A 44 6.70 19.75 0.18
CA GLY A 44 6.17 19.18 -1.06
C GLY A 44 7.20 18.39 -1.86
N MET A 45 8.39 18.10 -1.33
CA MET A 45 9.37 17.25 -2.00
C MET A 45 8.87 15.79 -1.99
N PRO A 46 8.79 15.13 -3.15
CA PRO A 46 8.26 13.78 -3.22
C PRO A 46 9.27 12.73 -2.77
N ASN A 47 8.77 11.69 -2.10
CA ASN A 47 9.51 10.46 -1.80
C ASN A 47 8.71 9.24 -2.28
N VAL A 48 9.41 8.21 -2.73
CA VAL A 48 8.79 6.95 -3.19
C VAL A 48 9.55 5.75 -2.64
N ARG A 49 8.82 4.70 -2.27
CA ARG A 49 9.38 3.40 -1.86
C ARG A 49 8.36 2.27 -2.08
N MET A 50 8.86 1.05 -2.16
CA MET A 50 7.99 -0.13 -2.16
C MET A 50 7.45 -0.42 -0.76
N VAL A 51 6.16 -0.74 -0.69
CA VAL A 51 5.51 -1.37 0.47
C VAL A 51 4.57 -2.46 -0.06
N LEU A 52 4.07 -3.31 0.83
CA LEU A 52 3.10 -4.34 0.47
C LEU A 52 1.71 -3.88 0.90
N LEU A 53 0.79 -3.78 -0.05
CA LEU A 53 -0.63 -3.67 0.23
C LEU A 53 -1.10 -4.94 0.94
N LYS A 54 -1.93 -4.80 1.98
CA LYS A 54 -2.41 -5.95 2.76
C LYS A 54 -3.89 -6.18 2.60
N GLU A 55 -4.68 -5.13 2.45
CA GLU A 55 -6.12 -5.25 2.32
C GLU A 55 -6.64 -4.24 1.29
N VAL A 56 -7.57 -4.70 0.46
CA VAL A 56 -8.49 -3.85 -0.31
C VAL A 56 -9.81 -3.91 0.44
N GLU A 57 -10.13 -2.85 1.17
CA GLU A 57 -11.39 -2.68 1.89
C GLU A 57 -12.45 -2.07 0.94
N PRO A 58 -13.76 -2.08 1.29
CA PRO A 58 -14.82 -1.53 0.44
C PRO A 58 -14.66 -0.05 0.07
N ASP A 59 -13.87 0.70 0.84
CA ASP A 59 -13.65 2.14 0.64
C ASP A 59 -12.20 2.59 0.83
N ALA A 60 -11.26 1.65 1.07
CA ALA A 60 -9.87 1.98 1.42
C ALA A 60 -8.84 0.93 0.98
N PHE A 61 -7.58 1.35 0.93
CA PHE A 61 -6.42 0.49 0.72
C PHE A 61 -5.53 0.51 1.95
N LEU A 62 -5.20 -0.66 2.50
CA LEU A 62 -4.51 -0.78 3.78
C LEU A 62 -3.10 -1.34 3.64
N PHE A 63 -2.13 -0.68 4.27
CA PHE A 63 -0.75 -1.16 4.41
C PHE A 63 -0.22 -0.85 5.82
N TYR A 64 0.83 -1.56 6.25
CA TYR A 64 1.38 -1.44 7.60
C TYR A 64 2.85 -1.04 7.60
N THR A 65 3.25 -0.25 8.60
CA THR A 65 4.59 0.33 8.67
C THR A 65 4.98 0.75 10.09
N ASN A 66 6.18 1.28 10.23
CA ASN A 66 6.64 1.92 11.46
C ASN A 66 6.27 3.42 11.41
N TYR A 67 5.54 3.90 12.42
CA TYR A 67 5.06 5.27 12.57
C TYR A 67 6.17 6.30 12.79
N GLU A 68 7.38 5.88 13.16
CA GLU A 68 8.55 6.74 13.30
C GLU A 68 9.40 6.83 12.02
N SER A 69 9.00 6.14 10.95
CA SER A 69 9.73 6.15 9.68
C SER A 69 9.53 7.45 8.90
N ALA A 70 10.43 7.72 7.95
CA ALA A 70 10.34 8.91 7.09
C ALA A 70 8.98 9.01 6.38
N LYS A 71 8.49 7.89 5.81
CA LYS A 71 7.18 7.86 5.14
C LYS A 71 6.02 8.16 6.09
N ALA A 72 6.10 7.71 7.35
CA ALA A 72 5.03 7.93 8.31
C ALA A 72 4.96 9.40 8.71
N ALA A 73 6.12 10.03 9.00
CA ALA A 73 6.17 11.46 9.25
C ALA A 73 5.58 12.29 8.10
N GLU A 74 5.88 11.91 6.85
CA GLU A 74 5.31 12.54 5.66
C GLU A 74 3.79 12.31 5.55
N LEU A 75 3.31 11.07 5.77
CA LEU A 75 1.89 10.73 5.73
C LEU A 75 1.09 11.50 6.79
N ASP A 76 1.59 11.55 8.01
CA ASP A 76 0.94 12.24 9.13
C ASP A 76 0.88 13.75 8.90
N SER A 77 1.93 14.31 8.31
CA SER A 77 1.98 15.75 8.03
C SER A 77 1.17 16.16 6.80
N ALA A 78 1.20 15.37 5.73
CA ALA A 78 0.56 15.74 4.47
C ALA A 78 -0.90 15.28 4.39
N GLY A 79 -1.30 14.26 5.17
CA GLY A 79 -2.64 13.68 5.19
C GLY A 79 -3.06 13.02 3.86
N LYS A 80 -2.12 12.82 2.93
CA LYS A 80 -2.38 12.34 1.57
C LYS A 80 -1.25 11.50 1.04
N ALA A 81 -1.59 10.57 0.15
CA ALA A 81 -0.61 9.76 -0.55
C ALA A 81 -1.14 9.33 -1.92
N ALA A 82 -0.23 8.75 -2.70
CA ALA A 82 -0.56 8.03 -3.90
C ALA A 82 0.21 6.71 -3.95
N PHE A 83 -0.29 5.72 -4.67
CA PHE A 83 0.53 4.58 -5.02
C PHE A 83 0.28 4.10 -6.44
N VAL A 84 1.23 3.34 -6.95
CA VAL A 84 1.05 2.53 -8.14
C VAL A 84 1.30 1.06 -7.83
N MET A 85 0.39 0.21 -8.30
CA MET A 85 0.54 -1.24 -8.36
C MET A 85 0.71 -1.61 -9.82
N HIS A 86 1.75 -2.36 -10.16
CA HIS A 86 2.07 -2.67 -11.56
C HIS A 86 2.50 -4.13 -11.71
N TRP A 87 1.82 -4.81 -12.62
CA TRP A 87 2.00 -6.21 -12.91
C TRP A 87 2.52 -6.38 -14.32
N LYS A 88 3.80 -6.77 -14.43
CA LYS A 88 4.44 -6.99 -15.73
C LYS A 88 3.86 -8.22 -16.43
N SER A 89 3.51 -9.26 -15.67
CA SER A 89 2.96 -10.50 -16.21
C SER A 89 1.59 -10.27 -16.85
N LEU A 90 0.76 -9.42 -16.24
CA LEU A 90 -0.56 -9.06 -16.76
C LEU A 90 -0.55 -7.87 -17.72
N ARG A 91 0.55 -7.10 -17.75
CA ARG A 91 0.66 -5.78 -18.41
C ARG A 91 -0.45 -4.83 -17.98
N ARG A 92 -0.61 -4.70 -16.65
CA ARG A 92 -1.67 -3.90 -16.02
C ARG A 92 -1.11 -3.04 -14.91
N GLN A 93 -1.75 -1.90 -14.71
CA GLN A 93 -1.40 -0.96 -13.67
C GLN A 93 -2.67 -0.42 -12.99
N ILE A 94 -2.60 -0.24 -11.68
CA ILE A 94 -3.57 0.52 -10.89
C ILE A 94 -2.84 1.70 -10.23
N ARG A 95 -3.37 2.91 -10.42
CA ARG A 95 -2.92 4.11 -9.70
C ARG A 95 -4.01 4.56 -8.74
N VAL A 96 -3.63 4.93 -7.53
CA VAL A 96 -4.57 5.36 -6.49
C VAL A 96 -4.06 6.63 -5.84
N ARG A 97 -4.94 7.60 -5.61
CA ARG A 97 -4.65 8.85 -4.87
C ARG A 97 -5.74 9.15 -3.87
N GLY A 98 -5.39 9.59 -2.67
CA GLY A 98 -6.36 9.82 -1.62
C GLY A 98 -5.81 10.40 -0.34
N THR A 99 -6.70 10.52 0.63
CA THR A 99 -6.39 10.92 2.01
C THR A 99 -5.91 9.72 2.82
N ILE A 100 -5.07 9.96 3.81
CA ILE A 100 -4.49 8.93 4.67
C ILE A 100 -4.96 9.09 6.11
N THR A 101 -5.29 7.99 6.78
CA THR A 101 -5.52 7.92 8.23
C THR A 101 -4.76 6.75 8.85
N ARG A 102 -4.38 6.86 10.12
CA ARG A 102 -3.73 5.76 10.86
C ARG A 102 -4.74 4.66 11.21
N GLU A 103 -4.28 3.41 11.19
CA GLU A 103 -4.95 2.24 11.77
C GLU A 103 -4.08 1.69 12.90
N ASP A 104 -4.38 2.10 14.13
CA ASP A 104 -3.63 1.74 15.34
C ASP A 104 -4.44 0.83 16.30
N GLY A 105 -5.58 0.34 15.83
CA GLY A 105 -6.55 -0.41 16.64
C GLY A 105 -6.35 -1.93 16.58
N PRO A 106 -7.39 -2.68 16.97
CA PRO A 106 -7.36 -4.15 17.02
C PRO A 106 -6.98 -4.83 15.70
N LYS A 107 -7.24 -4.17 14.56
CA LYS A 107 -6.86 -4.71 13.26
C LYS A 107 -5.33 -4.70 13.09
N ALA A 108 -4.64 -3.63 13.51
CA ALA A 108 -3.18 -3.60 13.53
C ALA A 108 -2.58 -4.63 14.50
N ASP A 109 -3.20 -4.86 15.66
CA ASP A 109 -2.80 -5.92 16.60
C ASP A 109 -2.91 -7.30 15.96
N ALA A 110 -4.07 -7.60 15.37
CA ALA A 110 -4.33 -8.89 14.73
C ALA A 110 -3.38 -9.12 13.54
N TYR A 111 -3.18 -8.10 12.70
CA TYR A 111 -2.24 -8.21 11.59
C TYR A 111 -0.79 -8.34 12.07
N PHE A 112 -0.37 -7.62 13.14
CA PHE A 112 0.96 -7.81 13.70
C PHE A 112 1.16 -9.24 14.20
N ALA A 113 0.19 -9.78 14.95
CA ALA A 113 0.24 -11.11 15.53
C ALA A 113 0.32 -12.24 14.48
N SER A 114 -0.28 -12.05 13.30
CA SER A 114 -0.22 -13.03 12.20
C SER A 114 1.14 -13.08 11.49
N ARG A 115 2.01 -12.08 11.70
CA ARG A 115 3.35 -12.04 11.09
C ARG A 115 4.28 -13.07 11.72
N SER A 116 5.22 -13.57 10.92
CA SER A 116 6.27 -14.46 11.40
C SER A 116 6.99 -13.88 12.63
N LEU A 117 7.43 -14.74 13.55
CA LEU A 117 8.18 -14.33 14.74
C LEU A 117 9.40 -13.46 14.37
N LYS A 118 10.14 -13.84 13.32
CA LYS A 118 11.27 -13.06 12.80
C LYS A 118 10.87 -11.66 12.37
N SER A 119 9.72 -11.51 11.69
CA SER A 119 9.19 -10.21 11.28
C SER A 119 8.74 -9.35 12.46
N ARG A 120 8.12 -9.95 13.48
CA ARG A 120 7.70 -9.23 14.69
C ARG A 120 8.90 -8.74 15.51
N LEU A 121 9.90 -9.60 15.73
CA LEU A 121 11.15 -9.24 16.41
C LEU A 121 11.95 -8.18 15.63
N GLY A 122 12.03 -8.32 14.31
CA GLY A 122 12.66 -7.33 13.44
C GLY A 122 11.99 -5.95 13.52
N ALA A 123 10.66 -5.90 13.69
CA ALA A 123 9.94 -4.65 13.88
C ALA A 123 10.32 -3.96 15.20
N TRP A 124 10.51 -4.72 16.29
CA TRP A 124 10.98 -4.18 17.56
C TRP A 124 12.43 -3.66 17.50
N ALA A 125 13.32 -4.39 16.81
CA ALA A 125 14.74 -4.06 16.76
C ALA A 125 15.06 -2.88 15.83
N SER A 126 14.30 -2.74 14.74
CA SER A 126 14.60 -1.76 13.70
C SER A 126 13.96 -0.40 13.99
N ARG A 127 14.81 0.61 14.23
CA ARG A 127 14.44 2.03 14.17
C ARG A 127 14.36 2.48 12.71
N GLN A 128 13.25 2.14 12.04
CA GLN A 128 13.11 2.31 10.60
C GLN A 128 13.43 3.75 10.15
N SER A 129 14.26 3.89 9.11
CA SER A 129 14.73 5.16 8.55
C SER A 129 15.71 5.97 9.41
N ARG A 130 16.14 5.48 10.57
CA ARG A 130 17.24 6.08 11.34
C ARG A 130 18.61 5.55 10.87
N PRO A 131 19.69 6.33 11.05
CA PRO A 131 21.05 5.85 10.77
C PRO A 131 21.34 4.54 11.51
N LEU A 132 21.98 3.60 10.81
CA LEU A 132 22.40 2.31 11.36
C LEU A 132 23.91 2.27 11.44
N SER A 133 24.46 1.95 12.61
CA SER A 133 25.91 1.85 12.82
C SER A 133 26.53 0.67 12.06
N SER A 134 25.89 -0.50 12.09
CA SER A 134 26.29 -1.66 11.29
C SER A 134 25.18 -2.71 11.22
N ARG A 135 25.27 -3.61 10.23
CA ARG A 135 24.39 -4.79 10.15
C ARG A 135 24.53 -5.69 11.38
N ALA A 136 25.75 -5.86 11.90
CA ALA A 136 26.01 -6.66 13.09
C ALA A 136 25.29 -6.09 14.33
N ALA A 137 25.26 -4.77 14.49
CA ALA A 137 24.53 -4.11 15.57
C ALA A 137 23.02 -4.39 15.50
N LEU A 138 22.42 -4.38 14.31
CA LEU A 138 21.00 -4.73 14.14
C LEU A 138 20.72 -6.20 14.50
N VAL A 139 21.57 -7.12 14.05
CA VAL A 139 21.42 -8.55 14.38
C VAL A 139 21.55 -8.78 15.89
N ALA A 140 22.51 -8.11 16.54
CA ALA A 140 22.66 -8.18 18.00
C ALA A 140 21.41 -7.67 18.73
N GLU A 141 20.80 -6.57 18.28
CA GLU A 141 19.58 -6.04 18.88
C GLU A 141 18.39 -6.99 18.67
N VAL A 142 18.25 -7.64 17.51
CA VAL A 142 17.24 -8.68 17.29
C VAL A 142 17.40 -9.83 18.28
N THR A 143 18.61 -10.34 18.47
CA THR A 143 18.89 -11.44 19.41
C THR A 143 18.56 -11.04 20.85
N LYS A 144 18.97 -9.84 21.27
CA LYS A 144 18.67 -9.30 22.60
C LYS A 144 17.16 -9.17 22.84
N LEU A 145 16.41 -8.67 21.85
CA LEU A 145 14.97 -8.53 21.96
C LEU A 145 14.23 -9.86 21.87
N ALA A 146 14.75 -10.85 21.14
CA ALA A 146 14.23 -12.21 21.14
C ALA A 146 14.28 -12.83 22.54
N ALA A 147 15.41 -12.68 23.25
CA ALA A 147 15.55 -13.14 24.63
C ALA A 147 14.61 -12.42 25.60
N LYS A 148 14.36 -11.12 25.39
CA LYS A 148 13.48 -10.30 26.25
C LYS A 148 11.98 -10.54 26.02
N LEU A 149 11.57 -10.65 24.76
CA LEU A 149 10.15 -10.66 24.36
C LEU A 149 9.59 -12.08 24.14
N GLY A 150 10.47 -13.08 24.03
CA GLY A 150 10.07 -14.48 23.82
C GLY A 150 9.42 -14.74 22.46
N ALA A 151 8.62 -15.81 22.41
CA ALA A 151 8.01 -16.31 21.17
C ALA A 151 6.73 -15.57 20.74
N ASN A 152 6.19 -14.69 21.59
CA ASN A 152 4.98 -13.93 21.29
C ASN A 152 5.14 -12.44 21.60
N PRO A 153 6.08 -11.73 20.94
CA PRO A 153 6.23 -10.29 21.14
C PRO A 153 4.92 -9.57 20.80
N PRO A 154 4.44 -8.66 21.67
CA PRO A 154 3.30 -7.81 21.35
C PRO A 154 3.66 -6.83 20.23
N ARG A 155 2.66 -6.16 19.66
CA ARG A 155 2.91 -5.06 18.71
C ARG A 155 3.62 -3.90 19.44
N PRO A 156 4.71 -3.35 18.89
CA PRO A 156 5.31 -2.14 19.46
C PRO A 156 4.42 -0.92 19.21
N PRO A 157 4.42 0.09 20.11
CA PRO A 157 3.57 1.27 20.00
C PRO A 157 3.86 2.15 18.77
N PHE A 158 5.06 2.01 18.19
CA PHE A 158 5.47 2.73 16.98
C PHE A 158 5.16 1.96 15.69
N TRP A 159 4.33 0.92 15.73
CA TRP A 159 4.03 0.11 14.53
C TRP A 159 2.53 -0.08 14.37
N GLY A 160 2.02 0.13 13.17
CA GLY A 160 0.61 -0.08 12.84
C GLY A 160 0.31 0.14 11.36
N GLY A 161 -0.95 0.39 11.04
CA GLY A 161 -1.47 0.54 9.69
C GLY A 161 -1.70 1.98 9.25
N TYR A 162 -1.86 2.15 7.94
CA TYR A 162 -2.42 3.34 7.31
C TYR A 162 -3.52 2.91 6.32
N ARG A 163 -4.65 3.64 6.35
CA ARG A 163 -5.72 3.57 5.34
C ARG A 163 -5.54 4.67 4.33
N LEU A 164 -5.51 4.33 3.05
CA LEU A 164 -5.68 5.28 1.96
C LEU A 164 -7.14 5.22 1.50
N VAL A 165 -7.88 6.31 1.73
CA VAL A 165 -9.25 6.48 1.24
C VAL A 165 -9.20 7.30 -0.06
N PRO A 166 -9.46 6.67 -1.23
CA PRO A 166 -9.15 7.28 -2.52
C PRO A 166 -10.20 8.29 -2.96
N VAL A 167 -9.75 9.30 -3.71
CA VAL A 167 -10.60 10.20 -4.51
C VAL A 167 -10.36 9.98 -6.01
N GLU A 168 -9.30 9.26 -6.37
CA GLU A 168 -8.98 8.85 -7.75
C GLU A 168 -8.42 7.43 -7.77
N ILE A 169 -8.98 6.57 -8.64
CA ILE A 169 -8.45 5.25 -8.98
C ILE A 169 -8.40 5.14 -10.50
N GLU A 170 -7.22 4.91 -11.06
CA GLU A 170 -7.02 4.70 -12.50
C GLU A 170 -6.59 3.26 -12.77
N PHE A 171 -7.26 2.62 -13.73
CA PHE A 171 -6.91 1.31 -14.27
C PHE A 171 -6.34 1.49 -15.67
N TRP A 172 -5.17 0.92 -15.87
CA TRP A 172 -4.45 0.92 -17.14
C TRP A 172 -4.17 -0.52 -17.57
N ALA A 173 -4.40 -0.82 -18.85
CA ALA A 173 -4.01 -2.08 -19.46
C ALA A 173 -3.32 -1.85 -20.83
N ASP A 174 -2.36 -2.71 -21.13
CA ASP A 174 -1.72 -2.74 -22.45
C ASP A 174 -2.75 -2.94 -23.57
N GLY A 175 -2.50 -2.31 -24.70
CA GLY A 175 -3.40 -2.29 -25.85
C GLY A 175 -2.59 -2.36 -27.13
N ALA A 176 -3.17 -2.94 -28.19
CA ALA A 176 -2.50 -3.08 -29.47
C ALA A 176 -2.03 -1.70 -30.00
N PHE A 177 -0.86 -1.67 -30.65
CA PHE A 177 -0.29 -0.45 -31.25
C PHE A 177 -0.07 0.72 -30.27
N ARG A 178 0.15 0.43 -28.98
CA ARG A 178 0.29 1.44 -27.89
C ARG A 178 -1.00 2.22 -27.60
N LEU A 179 -2.13 1.77 -28.11
CA LEU A 179 -3.45 2.32 -27.80
C LEU A 179 -3.95 1.71 -26.49
N HIS A 180 -3.30 2.08 -25.40
CA HIS A 180 -3.60 1.55 -24.06
C HIS A 180 -4.99 1.95 -23.59
N ASP A 181 -5.63 1.05 -22.84
CA ASP A 181 -6.91 1.33 -22.21
C ASP A 181 -6.70 1.96 -20.84
N ARG A 182 -7.27 3.16 -20.65
CA ARG A 182 -7.19 3.92 -19.41
C ARG A 182 -8.58 4.33 -18.96
N PHE A 183 -9.01 3.83 -17.81
CA PHE A 183 -10.26 4.23 -17.19
C PHE A 183 -9.99 4.78 -15.79
N VAL A 184 -10.50 5.97 -15.51
CA VAL A 184 -10.30 6.65 -14.22
C VAL A 184 -11.65 6.87 -13.54
N TRP A 185 -11.71 6.48 -12.27
CA TRP A 185 -12.78 6.76 -11.34
C TRP A 185 -12.35 7.96 -10.50
N ARG A 186 -13.15 9.03 -10.49
CA ARG A 186 -12.95 10.22 -9.68
C ARG A 186 -14.17 10.54 -8.83
N ARG A 187 -13.96 10.99 -7.61
CA ARG A 187 -14.99 11.56 -6.73
C ARG A 187 -14.43 12.79 -6.02
N GLU A 188 -15.27 13.76 -5.71
CA GLU A 188 -14.80 15.00 -5.05
C GLU A 188 -14.38 14.75 -3.60
N VAL A 189 -15.12 13.89 -2.91
CA VAL A 189 -14.90 13.55 -1.50
C VAL A 189 -15.02 12.04 -1.28
N PRO A 190 -14.34 11.48 -0.26
CA PRO A 190 -14.61 10.13 0.22
C PRO A 190 -16.11 9.86 0.42
N GLY A 191 -16.59 8.70 -0.03
CA GLY A 191 -18.01 8.32 0.04
C GLY A 191 -18.91 8.96 -1.02
N GLY A 192 -18.41 9.93 -1.80
CA GLY A 192 -19.14 10.51 -2.93
C GLY A 192 -19.26 9.56 -4.12
N GLU A 193 -20.12 9.92 -5.07
CA GLU A 193 -20.33 9.16 -6.30
C GLU A 193 -19.10 9.19 -7.21
N TRP A 194 -18.85 8.07 -7.88
CA TRP A 194 -17.77 7.95 -8.85
C TRP A 194 -18.20 8.47 -10.23
N ASN A 195 -17.48 9.46 -10.75
CA ASN A 195 -17.47 9.79 -12.16
C ASN A 195 -16.39 8.96 -12.86
N VAL A 196 -16.76 8.28 -13.95
CA VAL A 196 -15.86 7.39 -14.69
C VAL A 196 -15.59 7.92 -16.09
N GLN A 197 -14.31 8.07 -16.43
CA GLN A 197 -13.86 8.61 -17.70
C GLN A 197 -12.84 7.68 -18.36
N ARG A 198 -12.88 7.57 -19.70
CA ARG A 198 -11.78 6.99 -20.47
C ARG A 198 -10.77 8.10 -20.80
N LEU A 199 -9.50 7.82 -20.62
CA LEU A 199 -8.40 8.74 -20.95
C LEU A 199 -7.68 8.27 -22.20
N ASN A 200 -7.09 9.21 -22.95
CA ASN A 200 -6.12 8.87 -23.99
C ASN A 200 -4.88 8.22 -23.35
N PRO A 201 -4.23 7.25 -24.02
CA PRO A 201 -2.99 6.63 -23.55
C PRO A 201 -1.90 7.67 -23.28
#